data_AF-A0A5N7C3H1-F1
#
_entry.id   AF-A0A5N7C3H1-F1
#
_cell.length_a   1.000
_cell.length_b   1.000
_cell.length_c   1.000
_cell.angle_alpha   90.00
_cell.angle_beta   90.00
_cell.angle_gamma   90.00
#
_symmetry.space_group_name_H-M   'P 1'
#
loop_
_entity.id
_entity.type
_entity.pdbx_description
1 polymer ?
#
loop_
_entity_poly.entity_id
_entity_poly.type
_entity_poly.pdbx_seq_one_letter_code
_entity_poly.pdbx_strand_id
1 'polypeptide(L)'
;MRQMSELLPPGQDRCHLENLPVEILQEIFFRCLEFNLPRASLYISRVLSNSTIYTWLIRLGFSSANLGSKNDFFTPDFLPPPLNYFALSEQQRRDLQNDILASRWCTLPLIRKCQREYVEHAIRRRCGNLHLAPEDQYALANVKNRFGDLEGCDKGWGGSRSKGDMILKARDRDTDEDYKVAIWFHFGAFQVRKPNKLFTDFDLFRLPCCLPELPPRMPGKLLGAPWTDTKLEFLQLLSMEAYIDEDDSFDRSRRLLRQVIRDRDFATFQRLISMHIRCQCYKYPLPWPVLPNHFQVALKYADKYDDPFIKLLVEQRWEDIPANLLHLKDNLMAKAGTGHIC
;
A
#
# COMPACT_ATOMS: atom_id res chain seq x y z
N MET A 1 -8.74 7.86 35.32
CA MET A 1 -9.01 6.45 35.71
C MET A 1 -10.51 6.21 35.61
N ARG A 2 -10.99 5.56 34.55
CA ARG A 2 -12.37 5.06 34.45
C ARG A 2 -12.30 3.54 34.46
N GLN A 3 -13.01 2.96 35.42
CA GLN A 3 -13.07 1.53 35.67
C GLN A 3 -13.55 0.75 34.45
N MET A 4 -12.79 -0.27 34.10
CA MET A 4 -13.25 -1.46 33.39
C MET A 4 -14.10 -2.29 34.36
N SER A 5 -15.40 -2.40 34.13
CA SER A 5 -16.21 -3.60 34.46
C SER A 5 -17.69 -3.33 34.27
N GLU A 6 -18.22 -3.56 33.07
CA GLU A 6 -19.59 -4.06 32.94
C GLU A 6 -19.57 -5.19 31.91
N LEU A 7 -19.34 -6.39 32.44
CA LEU A 7 -19.57 -7.66 31.78
C LEU A 7 -21.07 -7.74 31.45
N LEU A 8 -21.37 -8.23 30.25
CA LEU A 8 -22.72 -8.57 29.79
C LEU A 8 -23.51 -9.36 30.85
N PRO A 9 -24.85 -9.20 30.92
CA PRO A 9 -25.68 -9.78 31.96
C PRO A 9 -25.53 -11.31 32.05
N PRO A 10 -25.65 -11.88 33.26
CA PRO A 10 -25.55 -13.32 33.48
C PRO A 10 -26.78 -14.03 32.88
N GLY A 11 -26.54 -14.92 31.92
CA GLY A 11 -27.60 -15.70 31.27
C GLY A 11 -27.41 -16.02 29.78
N GLN A 12 -26.24 -15.74 29.20
CA GLN A 12 -25.93 -16.15 27.83
C GLN A 12 -24.94 -17.32 27.90
N ASP A 13 -25.41 -18.54 27.61
CA ASP A 13 -24.59 -19.75 27.52
C ASP A 13 -23.54 -19.56 26.42
N ARG A 14 -22.36 -19.09 26.83
CA ARG A 14 -21.19 -19.02 25.98
C ARG A 14 -20.81 -20.41 25.55
N CYS A 15 -20.53 -20.60 24.26
CA CYS A 15 -20.08 -21.90 23.77
C CYS A 15 -18.72 -22.25 24.38
N HIS A 16 -18.34 -23.54 24.38
CA HIS A 16 -17.07 -23.99 24.98
C HIS A 16 -15.85 -23.21 24.51
N LEU A 17 -15.84 -22.78 23.24
CA LEU A 17 -14.78 -21.97 22.66
C LEU A 17 -14.69 -20.58 23.31
N GLU A 18 -15.82 -19.91 23.54
CA GLU A 18 -15.87 -18.59 24.18
C GLU A 18 -15.49 -18.61 25.68
N ASN A 19 -15.51 -19.78 26.31
CA ASN A 19 -15.10 -19.95 27.69
C ASN A 19 -13.60 -20.24 27.86
N LEU A 20 -12.86 -20.40 26.75
CA LEU A 20 -11.42 -20.58 26.81
C LEU A 20 -10.72 -19.30 27.29
N PRO A 21 -9.55 -19.42 27.95
CA PRO A 21 -8.69 -18.29 28.24
C PRO A 21 -8.33 -17.51 26.97
N VAL A 22 -8.12 -16.20 27.13
CA VAL A 22 -7.82 -15.28 26.03
C VAL A 22 -6.58 -15.73 25.25
N GLU A 23 -5.56 -16.19 25.97
CA GLU A 23 -4.29 -16.66 25.42
C GLU A 23 -4.49 -17.87 24.52
N ILE A 24 -5.40 -18.78 24.90
CA ILE A 24 -5.72 -19.97 24.11
C ILE A 24 -6.51 -19.58 22.86
N LEU A 25 -7.44 -18.64 22.95
CA LEU A 25 -8.16 -18.11 21.79
C LEU A 25 -7.21 -17.43 20.80
N GLN A 26 -6.25 -16.66 21.30
CA GLN A 26 -5.21 -16.02 20.48
C GLN A 26 -4.30 -17.07 19.83
N GLU A 27 -3.88 -18.08 20.58
CA GLU A 27 -3.05 -19.18 20.07
C GLU A 27 -3.76 -19.98 18.96
N ILE A 28 -5.04 -20.32 19.17
CA ILE A 28 -5.88 -20.96 18.14
C ILE A 28 -5.92 -20.08 16.89
N PHE A 29 -6.21 -18.79 17.05
CA PHE A 29 -6.27 -17.85 15.94
C PHE A 29 -4.93 -17.73 15.21
N PHE A 30 -3.80 -17.67 15.90
CA PHE A 30 -2.49 -17.57 15.24
C PHE A 30 -2.07 -18.83 14.51
N ARG A 31 -2.60 -19.99 14.88
CA ARG A 31 -2.35 -21.26 14.17
C ARG A 31 -3.20 -21.41 12.92
N CYS A 32 -4.45 -20.95 12.93
CA CYS A 32 -5.35 -21.11 11.79
C CYS A 32 -5.43 -19.89 10.87
N LEU A 33 -5.18 -18.68 11.41
CA LEU A 33 -5.34 -17.38 10.74
C LEU A 33 -6.72 -17.19 10.08
N GLU A 34 -7.76 -17.82 10.63
CA GLU A 34 -9.11 -17.83 10.08
C GLU A 34 -9.88 -16.58 10.50
N PHE A 35 -10.11 -15.65 9.57
CA PHE A 35 -10.81 -14.39 9.85
C PHE A 35 -12.31 -14.56 10.09
N ASN A 36 -12.89 -15.73 9.78
CA ASN A 36 -14.26 -16.05 10.17
C ASN A 36 -14.39 -16.28 11.69
N LEU A 37 -13.31 -16.64 12.39
CA LEU A 37 -13.32 -16.84 13.85
C LEU A 37 -13.73 -15.57 14.62
N PRO A 38 -13.09 -14.39 14.44
CA PRO A 38 -13.55 -13.14 15.06
C PRO A 38 -14.87 -12.61 14.49
N ARG A 39 -15.37 -13.13 13.37
CA ARG A 39 -16.68 -12.77 12.79
C ARG A 39 -17.83 -13.60 13.38
N ALA A 40 -17.54 -14.82 13.84
CA ALA A 40 -18.52 -15.76 14.38
C ALA A 40 -19.03 -15.38 15.77
N SER A 41 -18.27 -14.60 16.55
CA SER A 41 -18.64 -14.21 17.91
C SER A 41 -18.15 -12.81 18.24
N LEU A 42 -19.03 -11.98 18.81
CA LEU A 42 -18.69 -10.65 19.32
C LEU A 42 -17.68 -10.72 20.49
N TYR A 43 -17.75 -11.76 21.32
CA TYR A 43 -16.80 -11.95 22.41
C TYR A 43 -15.40 -12.24 21.85
N ILE A 44 -15.29 -13.23 20.96
CA ILE A 44 -14.01 -13.58 20.32
C ILE A 44 -13.47 -12.39 19.52
N SER A 45 -14.34 -11.66 18.82
CA SER A 45 -13.98 -10.42 18.11
C SER A 45 -13.29 -9.42 19.03
N ARG A 46 -13.85 -9.16 20.22
CA ARG A 46 -13.29 -8.23 21.20
C ARG A 46 -11.94 -8.73 21.74
N VAL A 47 -11.83 -10.03 22.02
CA VAL A 47 -10.59 -10.66 22.51
C VAL A 47 -9.46 -10.55 21.49
N LEU A 48 -9.76 -10.75 20.21
CA LEU A 48 -8.79 -10.67 19.11
C LEU A 48 -8.58 -9.24 18.60
N SER A 49 -9.38 -8.28 19.04
CA SER A 49 -9.27 -6.87 18.63
C SER A 49 -8.20 -6.13 19.41
N ASN A 50 -6.94 -6.43 19.10
CA ASN A 50 -5.78 -5.88 19.77
C ASN A 50 -4.77 -5.32 18.75
N SER A 51 -4.26 -4.11 19.00
CA SER A 51 -3.31 -3.44 18.10
C SER A 51 -2.03 -4.24 17.85
N THR A 52 -1.59 -5.01 18.84
CA THR A 52 -0.40 -5.88 18.75
C THR A 52 -0.67 -7.05 17.82
N ILE A 53 -1.83 -7.71 17.96
CA ILE A 53 -2.29 -8.78 17.06
C ILE A 53 -2.33 -8.26 15.62
N TYR A 54 -2.96 -7.11 15.40
CA TYR A 54 -3.03 -6.49 14.07
C TYR A 54 -1.65 -6.16 13.49
N THR A 55 -0.72 -5.68 14.33
CA THR A 55 0.67 -5.41 13.94
C THR A 55 1.36 -6.69 13.47
N TRP A 56 1.21 -7.80 14.21
CA TRP A 56 1.80 -9.09 13.82
C TRP A 56 1.18 -9.66 12.55
N LEU A 57 -0.14 -9.56 12.38
CA LEU A 57 -0.81 -9.97 11.14
C LEU A 57 -0.32 -9.16 9.93
N ILE A 58 -0.13 -7.84 10.09
CA ILE A 58 0.43 -6.99 9.02
C ILE A 58 1.87 -7.42 8.70
N ARG A 59 2.72 -7.62 9.72
CA ARG A 59 4.10 -8.10 9.51
C ARG A 59 4.12 -9.46 8.82
N LEU A 60 3.25 -10.38 9.19
CA LEU A 60 3.13 -11.70 8.58
C LEU A 60 2.67 -11.63 7.11
N GLY A 61 1.65 -10.82 6.83
CA GLY A 61 1.07 -10.70 5.50
C GLY A 61 1.90 -9.86 4.53
N PHE A 62 2.53 -8.79 5.00
CA PHE A 62 3.06 -7.72 4.14
C PHE A 62 4.58 -7.52 4.19
N SER A 63 5.33 -8.35 4.92
CA SER A 63 6.79 -8.32 4.81
C SER A 63 7.26 -8.83 3.44
N SER A 64 8.40 -8.33 2.95
CA SER A 64 9.01 -8.85 1.72
C SER A 64 9.68 -10.22 1.92
N ALA A 65 9.49 -11.14 0.97
CA ALA A 65 10.19 -12.43 0.89
C ALA A 65 11.49 -12.30 0.09
N ASN A 66 12.52 -11.70 0.67
CA ASN A 66 13.84 -11.58 0.03
C ASN A 66 14.85 -12.57 0.62
N LEU A 67 15.98 -12.80 -0.08
CA LEU A 67 16.99 -13.76 0.38
C LEU A 67 17.52 -13.42 1.76
N GLY A 68 17.80 -12.14 2.04
CA GLY A 68 18.23 -11.71 3.35
C GLY A 68 17.21 -12.08 4.43
N SER A 69 15.91 -11.87 4.19
CA SER A 69 14.84 -12.09 5.17
C SER A 69 14.71 -13.54 5.67
N LYS A 70 15.22 -14.52 4.91
CA LYS A 70 15.22 -15.94 5.32
C LYS A 70 16.08 -16.19 6.55
N ASN A 71 17.14 -15.42 6.71
CA ASN A 71 18.10 -15.60 7.78
C ASN A 71 18.00 -14.41 8.75
N ASP A 72 17.70 -14.71 10.00
CA ASP A 72 17.86 -13.79 11.13
C ASP A 72 17.06 -12.48 11.07
N PHE A 73 16.02 -12.42 10.23
CA PHE A 73 15.14 -11.25 10.14
C PHE A 73 13.90 -11.39 11.03
N PHE A 74 13.17 -12.50 10.95
CA PHE A 74 11.97 -12.73 11.75
C PHE A 74 12.33 -13.26 13.15
N THR A 75 12.73 -12.36 14.03
CA THR A 75 13.04 -12.66 15.43
C THR A 75 11.75 -12.75 16.26
N PRO A 76 11.74 -13.47 17.41
CA PRO A 76 10.54 -13.62 18.24
C PRO A 76 9.93 -12.30 18.74
N ASP A 77 10.75 -11.26 18.94
CA ASP A 77 10.30 -9.90 19.30
C ASP A 77 9.63 -9.16 18.13
N PHE A 78 10.00 -9.52 16.89
CA PHE A 78 9.44 -8.94 15.68
C PHE A 78 8.18 -9.66 15.20
N LEU A 79 8.21 -10.99 15.19
CA LEU A 79 7.09 -11.86 14.82
C LEU A 79 7.11 -13.10 15.73
N PRO A 80 6.26 -13.13 16.78
CA PRO A 80 6.34 -14.18 17.79
C PRO A 80 5.77 -15.51 17.28
N PRO A 81 6.28 -16.65 17.76
CA PRO A 81 5.64 -17.95 17.56
C PRO A 81 4.18 -17.94 18.06
N PRO A 82 3.26 -18.69 17.43
CA PRO A 82 3.48 -19.65 16.35
C PRO A 82 3.55 -19.02 14.95
N LEU A 83 3.52 -17.68 14.83
CA LEU A 83 3.53 -17.02 13.53
C LEU A 83 4.86 -17.22 12.82
N ASN A 84 4.80 -17.73 11.60
CA ASN A 84 5.97 -17.97 10.77
C ASN A 84 5.71 -17.53 9.33
N TYR A 85 6.41 -16.47 8.91
CA TYR A 85 6.30 -15.90 7.58
C TYR A 85 6.56 -16.89 6.44
N PHE A 86 7.54 -17.79 6.64
CA PHE A 86 7.94 -18.77 5.62
C PHE A 86 7.14 -20.08 5.67
N ALA A 87 6.27 -20.25 6.68
CA ALA A 87 5.36 -21.39 6.73
C ALA A 87 4.13 -21.20 5.82
N LEU A 88 3.79 -19.95 5.48
CA LEU A 88 2.69 -19.64 4.56
C LEU A 88 3.16 -19.75 3.10
N SER A 89 2.41 -20.51 2.31
CA SER A 89 2.49 -20.45 0.85
C SER A 89 2.16 -19.04 0.33
N GLU A 90 2.59 -18.74 -0.89
CA GLU A 90 2.29 -17.47 -1.56
C GLU A 90 0.77 -17.23 -1.68
N GLN A 91 0.02 -18.30 -1.95
CA GLN A 91 -1.44 -18.32 -2.02
C GLN A 91 -2.07 -17.94 -0.67
N GLN A 92 -1.70 -18.64 0.42
CA GLN A 92 -2.19 -18.32 1.77
C GLN A 92 -1.80 -16.90 2.21
N ARG A 93 -0.62 -16.42 1.81
CA ARG A 93 -0.20 -15.04 2.10
C ARG A 93 -1.06 -14.03 1.36
N ARG A 94 -1.38 -14.25 0.07
CA ARG A 94 -2.32 -13.39 -0.67
C ARG A 94 -3.69 -13.36 0.00
N ASP A 95 -4.20 -14.52 0.41
CA ASP A 95 -5.52 -14.61 1.04
C ASP A 95 -5.55 -13.87 2.39
N LEU A 96 -4.50 -14.04 3.21
CA LEU A 96 -4.30 -13.25 4.43
C LEU A 96 -4.25 -11.74 4.15
N GLN A 97 -3.53 -11.31 3.10
CA GLN A 97 -3.48 -9.90 2.70
C GLN A 97 -4.86 -9.38 2.31
N ASN A 98 -5.66 -10.16 1.56
CA ASN A 98 -7.03 -9.81 1.21
C ASN A 98 -7.91 -9.60 2.46
N ASP A 99 -7.84 -10.53 3.42
CA ASP A 99 -8.61 -10.45 4.67
C ASP A 99 -8.19 -9.26 5.54
N ILE A 100 -6.89 -9.00 5.65
CA ILE A 100 -6.37 -7.82 6.35
C ILE A 100 -6.85 -6.54 5.67
N LEU A 101 -6.72 -6.40 4.35
CA LEU A 101 -7.13 -5.19 3.62
C LEU A 101 -8.65 -4.96 3.69
N ALA A 102 -9.45 -6.01 3.67
CA ALA A 102 -10.89 -5.93 3.84
C ALA A 102 -11.31 -5.49 5.26
N SER A 103 -10.48 -5.77 6.27
CA SER A 103 -10.79 -5.50 7.67
C SER A 103 -10.86 -4.01 8.02
N ARG A 104 -11.82 -3.62 8.86
CA ARG A 104 -12.02 -2.20 9.27
C ARG A 104 -10.84 -1.63 10.06
N TRP A 105 -10.13 -2.46 10.82
CA TRP A 105 -8.97 -2.05 11.62
C TRP A 105 -7.71 -1.78 10.78
N CYS A 106 -7.65 -2.32 9.56
CA CYS A 106 -6.54 -2.05 8.64
C CYS A 106 -6.69 -0.65 8.06
N THR A 107 -5.93 0.29 8.64
CA THR A 107 -5.96 1.72 8.34
C THR A 107 -4.56 2.20 7.97
N LEU A 108 -4.49 3.33 7.25
CA LEU A 108 -3.21 3.91 6.87
C LEU A 108 -2.28 4.19 8.08
N PRO A 109 -2.73 4.80 9.19
CA PRO A 109 -1.85 5.05 10.34
C PRO A 109 -1.25 3.76 10.91
N LEU A 110 -2.01 2.66 10.92
CA LEU A 110 -1.52 1.38 11.39
C LEU A 110 -0.49 0.77 10.41
N ILE A 111 -0.76 0.84 9.11
CA ILE A 111 0.20 0.41 8.09
C ILE A 111 1.48 1.24 8.22
N ARG A 112 1.40 2.58 8.25
CA ARG A 112 2.54 3.49 8.40
C ARG A 112 3.36 3.21 9.66
N LYS A 113 2.71 2.94 10.79
CA LYS A 113 3.38 2.46 12.01
C LYS A 113 4.19 1.19 11.74
N CYS A 114 3.57 0.19 11.10
CA CYS A 114 4.24 -1.07 10.77
C CYS A 114 5.39 -0.85 9.78
N GLN A 115 5.26 0.04 8.79
CA GLN A 115 6.32 0.35 7.82
C GLN A 115 7.56 0.90 8.52
N ARG A 116 7.37 1.89 9.39
CA ARG A 116 8.45 2.51 10.16
C ARG A 116 9.18 1.49 11.03
N GLU A 117 8.42 0.72 11.81
CA GLU A 117 8.99 -0.32 12.68
C GLU A 117 9.70 -1.43 11.89
N TYR A 118 9.17 -1.78 10.71
CA TYR A 118 9.78 -2.75 9.81
C TYR A 118 11.13 -2.23 9.27
N VAL A 119 11.19 -0.97 8.83
CA VAL A 119 12.44 -0.36 8.34
C VAL A 119 13.46 -0.19 9.47
N GLU A 120 13.05 0.26 10.65
CA GLU A 120 13.91 0.33 11.84
C GLU A 120 14.47 -1.05 12.22
N HIS A 121 13.65 -2.09 12.10
CA HIS A 121 14.10 -3.47 12.30
C HIS A 121 15.10 -3.91 11.24
N ALA A 122 14.81 -3.66 9.96
CA ALA A 122 15.71 -3.98 8.85
C ALA A 122 17.07 -3.31 8.99
N ILE A 123 17.09 -2.03 9.36
CA ILE A 123 18.31 -1.27 9.66
C ILE A 123 19.10 -1.95 10.77
N ARG A 124 18.47 -2.24 11.92
CA ARG A 124 19.14 -2.89 13.05
C ARG A 124 19.75 -4.24 12.67
N ARG A 125 19.05 -5.04 11.85
CA ARG A 125 19.51 -6.37 11.44
C ARG A 125 20.56 -6.35 10.33
N ARG A 126 20.55 -5.35 9.44
CA ARG A 126 21.42 -5.32 8.25
C ARG A 126 22.57 -4.33 8.31
N CYS A 127 22.50 -3.32 9.17
CA CYS A 127 23.56 -2.32 9.32
C CYS A 127 24.48 -2.58 10.51
N GLY A 128 24.28 -3.64 11.30
CA GLY A 128 25.08 -3.92 12.50
C GLY A 128 26.59 -4.05 12.25
N ASN A 129 26.97 -4.65 11.11
CA ASN A 129 28.36 -4.85 10.72
C ASN A 129 28.88 -3.75 9.77
N LEU A 130 28.10 -2.69 9.54
CA LEU A 130 28.49 -1.60 8.66
C LEU A 130 29.14 -0.46 9.48
N HIS A 131 30.13 0.17 8.89
CA HIS A 131 30.75 1.41 9.35
C HIS A 131 30.25 2.55 8.46
N LEU A 132 29.52 3.50 9.06
CA LEU A 132 29.05 4.70 8.38
C LEU A 132 29.79 5.92 8.96
N ALA A 133 29.90 6.99 8.17
CA ALA A 133 30.37 8.28 8.68
C ALA A 133 29.48 8.77 9.85
N PRO A 134 30.01 9.55 10.82
CA PRO A 134 29.24 10.00 11.98
C PRO A 134 27.91 10.69 11.63
N GLU A 135 27.92 11.50 10.57
CA GLU A 135 26.74 12.22 10.07
C GLU A 135 25.68 11.26 9.53
N ASP A 136 26.11 10.24 8.78
CA ASP A 136 25.26 9.20 8.22
C ASP A 136 24.70 8.29 9.32
N GLN A 137 25.48 7.99 10.36
CA GLN A 137 25.00 7.27 11.55
C GLN A 137 23.90 8.06 12.28
N TYR A 138 24.11 9.37 12.45
CA TYR A 138 23.11 10.24 13.07
C TYR A 138 21.83 10.32 12.21
N ALA A 139 21.96 10.42 10.90
CA ALA A 139 20.81 10.40 9.99
C ALA A 139 20.02 9.08 10.10
N LEU A 140 20.72 7.95 10.17
CA LEU A 140 20.13 6.62 10.29
C LEU A 140 19.47 6.41 11.67
N ALA A 141 20.06 6.91 12.74
CA ALA A 141 19.49 6.87 14.10
C ALA A 141 18.19 7.70 14.20
N ASN A 142 18.07 8.76 13.41
CA ASN A 142 16.90 9.65 13.39
C ASN A 142 15.91 9.33 12.25
N VAL A 143 16.02 8.14 11.64
CA VAL A 143 15.16 7.71 10.52
C VAL A 143 13.66 7.79 10.86
N LYS A 144 13.30 7.55 12.12
CA LYS A 144 11.92 7.61 12.63
C LYS A 144 11.23 8.94 12.33
N ASN A 145 11.97 10.05 12.44
CA ASN A 145 11.41 11.40 12.28
C ASN A 145 11.03 11.68 10.82
N ARG A 146 11.76 11.09 9.86
CA ARG A 146 11.46 11.22 8.42
C ARG A 146 10.15 10.53 8.02
N PHE A 147 9.69 9.52 8.76
CA PHE A 147 8.38 8.91 8.51
C PHE A 147 7.19 9.79 8.94
N GLY A 148 7.44 10.93 9.61
CA GLY A 148 6.41 11.89 10.00
C GLY A 148 5.98 12.86 8.90
N ASP A 149 6.83 13.07 7.88
CA ASP A 149 6.56 13.95 6.73
C ASP A 149 7.02 13.26 5.45
N LEU A 150 6.06 12.87 4.61
CA LEU A 150 6.28 12.10 3.40
C LEU A 150 5.96 12.88 2.13
N GLU A 151 5.67 14.18 2.21
CA GLU A 151 5.17 14.93 1.06
C GLU A 151 6.21 15.05 -0.06
N GLY A 152 7.47 15.26 0.31
CA GLY A 152 8.60 15.36 -0.63
C GLY A 152 9.23 14.02 -1.02
N CYS A 153 8.73 12.89 -0.51
CA CYS A 153 9.28 11.58 -0.82
C CYS A 153 8.86 11.10 -2.21
N ASP A 154 9.65 10.19 -2.76
CA ASP A 154 9.31 9.47 -3.98
C ASP A 154 8.00 8.68 -3.82
N LYS A 155 7.02 9.02 -4.65
CA LYS A 155 5.69 8.37 -4.70
C LYS A 155 5.56 7.40 -5.90
N GLY A 156 6.67 7.09 -6.58
CA GLY A 156 6.71 6.14 -7.69
C GLY A 156 6.16 6.73 -9.01
N TRP A 157 6.39 8.03 -9.23
CA TRP A 157 5.95 8.71 -10.44
C TRP A 157 6.47 7.98 -11.70
N GLY A 158 5.57 7.54 -12.58
CA GLY A 158 5.91 6.71 -13.74
C GLY A 158 5.93 5.20 -13.48
N GLY A 159 5.38 4.73 -12.37
CA GLY A 159 5.23 3.29 -12.09
C GLY A 159 6.52 2.61 -11.65
N SER A 160 7.55 3.37 -11.26
CA SER A 160 8.80 2.83 -10.74
C SER A 160 9.37 3.71 -9.63
N ARG A 161 10.16 3.11 -8.74
CA ARG A 161 10.86 3.82 -7.67
C ARG A 161 12.14 4.44 -8.20
N SER A 162 12.49 5.60 -7.68
CA SER A 162 13.77 6.27 -7.83
C SER A 162 14.90 5.51 -7.10
N LYS A 163 16.10 6.11 -7.06
CA LYS A 163 17.27 5.52 -6.38
C LYS A 163 17.16 5.47 -4.85
N GLY A 164 16.19 6.14 -4.23
CA GLY A 164 16.02 6.24 -2.79
C GLY A 164 15.90 7.69 -2.33
N ASP A 165 15.06 7.93 -1.33
CA ASP A 165 14.90 9.24 -0.67
C ASP A 165 16.12 9.60 0.17
N MET A 166 16.79 8.57 0.71
CA MET A 166 18.03 8.70 1.48
C MET A 166 19.02 7.64 1.00
N ILE A 167 20.24 8.05 0.68
CA ILE A 167 21.32 7.16 0.25
C ILE A 167 22.58 7.50 1.05
N LEU A 168 23.02 6.57 1.89
CA LEU A 168 24.19 6.71 2.75
C LEU A 168 25.32 5.81 2.26
N LYS A 169 26.57 6.21 2.52
CA LYS A 169 27.74 5.38 2.24
C LYS A 169 28.08 4.58 3.48
N ALA A 170 28.47 3.33 3.29
CA ALA A 170 28.84 2.44 4.37
C ALA A 170 30.02 1.58 3.93
N ARG A 171 30.81 1.08 4.87
CA ARG A 171 31.83 0.05 4.63
C ARG A 171 31.55 -1.16 5.49
N ASP A 172 31.78 -2.34 4.94
CA ASP A 172 31.72 -3.57 5.72
C ASP A 172 32.94 -3.66 6.65
N ARG A 173 32.73 -3.99 7.92
CA ARG A 173 33.82 -4.05 8.91
C ARG A 173 34.78 -5.21 8.68
N ASP A 174 34.31 -6.30 8.10
CA ASP A 174 35.07 -7.53 7.95
C ASP A 174 35.80 -7.56 6.60
N THR A 175 35.15 -7.07 5.53
CA THR A 175 35.70 -7.12 4.17
C THR A 175 36.26 -5.80 3.64
N ASP A 176 36.03 -4.68 4.34
CA ASP A 176 36.35 -3.30 3.91
C ASP A 176 35.75 -2.92 2.53
N GLU A 177 34.73 -3.66 2.07
CA GLU A 177 34.02 -3.34 0.84
C GLU A 177 33.08 -2.15 1.01
N ASP A 178 32.96 -1.32 -0.03
CA ASP A 178 32.06 -0.15 -0.03
C ASP A 178 30.59 -0.54 -0.34
N TYR A 179 29.70 -0.25 0.58
CA TYR A 179 28.25 -0.44 0.48
C TYR A 179 27.49 0.90 0.35
N LYS A 180 26.25 0.82 -0.12
CA LYS A 180 25.29 1.92 -0.04
C LYS A 180 24.03 1.49 0.69
N VAL A 181 23.58 2.28 1.65
CA VAL A 181 22.29 2.08 2.33
C VAL A 181 21.27 2.99 1.69
N ALA A 182 20.17 2.45 1.18
CA ALA A 182 19.10 3.21 0.54
C ALA A 182 17.76 3.00 1.26
N ILE A 183 17.00 4.09 1.44
CA ILE A 183 15.70 4.09 2.10
C ILE A 183 14.69 4.83 1.21
N TRP A 184 13.49 4.28 1.09
CA TRP A 184 12.33 4.93 0.48
C TRP A 184 11.21 5.01 1.52
N PHE A 185 10.96 6.20 2.03
CA PHE A 185 10.08 6.41 3.19
C PHE A 185 8.62 6.18 2.82
N HIS A 186 8.17 6.68 1.67
CA HIS A 186 6.79 6.47 1.21
C HIS A 186 6.48 4.97 1.04
N PHE A 187 7.42 4.18 0.53
CA PHE A 187 7.25 2.75 0.29
C PHE A 187 7.54 1.88 1.51
N GLY A 188 8.09 2.44 2.59
CA GLY A 188 8.57 1.65 3.73
C GLY A 188 9.62 0.63 3.30
N ALA A 189 10.53 1.04 2.42
CA ALA A 189 11.52 0.16 1.81
C ALA A 189 12.95 0.52 2.23
N PHE A 190 13.79 -0.51 2.35
CA PHE A 190 15.17 -0.42 2.81
C PHE A 190 16.05 -1.43 2.05
N GLN A 191 17.23 -1.01 1.63
CA GLN A 191 18.19 -1.87 0.93
C GLN A 191 19.63 -1.56 1.33
N VAL A 192 20.42 -2.61 1.54
CA VAL A 192 21.88 -2.53 1.58
C VAL A 192 22.43 -3.01 0.24
N ARG A 193 23.09 -2.12 -0.50
CA ARG A 193 23.55 -2.35 -1.87
C ARG A 193 25.04 -2.63 -1.89
N LYS A 194 25.41 -3.76 -2.48
CA LYS A 194 26.81 -4.15 -2.75
C LYS A 194 27.40 -3.34 -3.91
N PRO A 195 28.71 -3.10 -3.92
CA PRO A 195 29.38 -2.52 -5.06
C PRO A 195 29.33 -3.50 -6.25
N ASN A 196 29.23 -2.99 -7.47
CA ASN A 196 29.33 -3.74 -8.74
C ASN A 196 28.30 -4.86 -9.00
N LYS A 197 27.30 -5.07 -8.13
CA LYS A 197 26.11 -5.86 -8.49
C LYS A 197 25.08 -4.93 -9.13
N LEU A 198 24.53 -5.34 -10.29
CA LEU A 198 23.36 -4.69 -10.86
C LEU A 198 22.29 -4.57 -9.78
N PHE A 199 21.66 -3.40 -9.69
CA PHE A 199 20.55 -3.14 -8.77
C PHE A 199 19.48 -4.19 -9.04
N THR A 200 19.41 -5.20 -8.18
CA THR A 200 18.37 -6.20 -8.25
C THR A 200 17.50 -6.04 -7.02
N ASP A 201 16.19 -6.08 -7.22
CA ASP A 201 15.20 -6.00 -6.14
C ASP A 201 15.24 -7.22 -5.19
N PHE A 202 16.10 -8.21 -5.45
CA PHE A 202 16.16 -9.49 -4.72
C PHE A 202 16.52 -9.39 -3.24
N ASP A 203 17.04 -8.25 -2.76
CA ASP A 203 17.32 -8.01 -1.33
C ASP A 203 16.74 -6.69 -0.81
N LEU A 204 15.60 -6.27 -1.36
CA LEU A 204 14.87 -5.12 -0.87
C LEU A 204 13.93 -5.53 0.28
N PHE A 205 14.16 -4.97 1.46
CA PHE A 205 13.28 -5.11 2.63
C PHE A 205 12.15 -4.10 2.49
N ARG A 206 10.89 -4.57 2.45
CA ARG A 206 9.75 -3.67 2.27
C ARG A 206 8.53 -4.13 3.05
N LEU A 207 7.79 -3.15 3.57
CA LEU A 207 6.41 -3.30 4.05
C LEU A 207 5.63 -2.02 3.66
N PRO A 208 4.44 -2.12 3.03
CA PRO A 208 3.82 -3.34 2.57
C PRO A 208 4.49 -3.90 1.31
N CYS A 209 4.52 -5.22 1.20
CA CYS A 209 5.04 -5.92 0.03
C CYS A 209 4.06 -7.01 -0.40
N CYS A 210 3.56 -6.89 -1.62
CA CYS A 210 2.73 -7.89 -2.28
C CYS A 210 3.52 -8.57 -3.40
N LEU A 211 3.24 -9.85 -3.65
CA LEU A 211 3.91 -10.59 -4.72
C LEU A 211 3.41 -10.13 -6.09
N PRO A 212 4.30 -9.77 -7.03
CA PRO A 212 3.90 -9.34 -8.36
C PRO A 212 3.06 -10.38 -9.10
N GLU A 213 3.40 -11.65 -8.97
CA GLU A 213 2.74 -12.78 -9.62
C GLU A 213 1.36 -13.08 -9.02
N LEU A 214 1.15 -12.70 -7.77
CA LEU A 214 -0.01 -13.10 -6.99
C LEU A 214 -0.52 -11.97 -6.07
N PRO A 215 -0.85 -10.79 -6.63
CA PRO A 215 -1.23 -9.62 -5.84
C PRO A 215 -2.58 -9.81 -5.16
N PRO A 216 -2.80 -9.20 -3.97
CA PRO A 216 -4.12 -9.10 -3.38
C PRO A 216 -4.99 -8.13 -4.19
N ARG A 217 -6.30 -8.22 -3.97
CA ARG A 217 -7.28 -7.33 -4.58
C ARG A 217 -7.37 -6.03 -3.79
N MET A 218 -7.41 -4.90 -4.48
CA MET A 218 -7.64 -3.59 -3.85
C MET A 218 -8.99 -3.61 -3.12
N PRO A 219 -9.05 -3.31 -1.81
CA PRO A 219 -10.27 -3.44 -1.04
C PRO A 219 -11.30 -2.37 -1.46
N GLY A 220 -12.57 -2.78 -1.60
CA GLY A 220 -13.64 -1.87 -2.02
C GLY A 220 -13.78 -0.63 -1.15
N LYS A 221 -13.44 -0.73 0.14
CA LYS A 221 -13.46 0.41 1.08
C LYS A 221 -12.54 1.57 0.66
N LEU A 222 -11.51 1.33 -0.15
CA LEU A 222 -10.60 2.35 -0.68
C LEU A 222 -11.04 2.91 -2.04
N LEU A 223 -12.02 2.29 -2.68
CA LEU A 223 -12.48 2.60 -4.03
C LEU A 223 -13.89 3.20 -4.00
N GLY A 224 -14.07 4.30 -3.28
CA GLY A 224 -15.36 4.98 -3.23
C GLY A 224 -15.35 6.17 -2.28
N ALA A 225 -16.42 6.95 -2.27
CA ALA A 225 -16.59 8.04 -1.32
C ALA A 225 -16.76 7.53 0.13
N PRO A 226 -16.53 8.37 1.16
CA PRO A 226 -15.94 9.71 1.07
C PRO A 226 -14.45 9.65 0.74
N TRP A 227 -13.98 10.61 -0.08
CA TRP A 227 -12.58 10.78 -0.43
C TRP A 227 -11.91 11.70 0.58
N THR A 228 -11.04 11.13 1.41
CA THR A 228 -10.21 11.89 2.35
C THR A 228 -8.75 11.78 1.94
N ASP A 229 -7.91 12.71 2.39
CA ASP A 229 -6.47 12.66 2.10
C ASP A 229 -5.83 11.36 2.56
N THR A 230 -6.17 10.92 3.78
CA THR A 230 -5.72 9.64 4.33
C THR A 230 -6.14 8.46 3.45
N LYS A 231 -7.34 8.48 2.88
CA LYS A 231 -7.83 7.40 2.01
C LYS A 231 -7.10 7.38 0.68
N LEU A 232 -6.91 8.55 0.07
CA LEU A 232 -6.20 8.68 -1.20
C LEU A 232 -4.72 8.35 -1.06
N GLU A 233 -4.09 8.71 0.05
CA GLU A 233 -2.74 8.29 0.37
C GLU A 233 -2.64 6.76 0.57
N PHE A 234 -3.63 6.15 1.24
CA PHE A 234 -3.65 4.71 1.40
C PHE A 234 -3.85 3.98 0.06
N LEU A 235 -4.73 4.51 -0.79
CA LEU A 235 -4.92 4.02 -2.15
C LEU A 235 -3.62 4.12 -2.94
N GLN A 236 -2.92 5.27 -2.88
CA GLN A 236 -1.64 5.49 -3.58
C GLN A 236 -0.56 4.51 -3.10
N LEU A 237 -0.43 4.30 -1.79
CA LEU A 237 0.53 3.36 -1.23
C LEU A 237 0.33 1.93 -1.75
N LEU A 238 -0.93 1.53 -1.98
CA LEU A 238 -1.30 0.19 -2.43
C LEU A 238 -1.49 0.07 -3.95
N SER A 239 -1.51 1.17 -4.70
CA SER A 239 -1.93 1.15 -6.11
C SER A 239 -1.02 0.30 -6.99
N MET A 240 0.25 0.18 -6.61
CA MET A 240 1.26 -0.66 -7.26
C MET A 240 1.44 -2.03 -6.59
N GLU A 241 0.73 -2.31 -5.49
CA GLU A 241 0.83 -3.57 -4.73
C GLU A 241 -0.39 -4.47 -4.93
N ALA A 242 -1.58 -3.88 -4.97
CA ALA A 242 -2.86 -4.56 -5.09
C ALA A 242 -3.51 -4.22 -6.43
N TYR A 243 -4.12 -5.22 -7.08
CA TYR A 243 -4.79 -4.98 -8.36
C TYR A 243 -6.17 -4.35 -8.15
N ILE A 244 -6.52 -3.40 -9.00
CA ILE A 244 -7.85 -2.77 -9.00
C ILE A 244 -8.80 -3.57 -9.89
N ASP A 245 -8.40 -3.84 -11.12
CA ASP A 245 -9.21 -4.53 -12.12
C ASP A 245 -8.64 -5.93 -12.44
N GLU A 246 -9.54 -6.87 -12.71
CA GLU A 246 -9.21 -8.25 -13.05
C GLU A 246 -8.70 -8.39 -14.50
N ASP A 247 -9.27 -7.59 -15.40
CA ASP A 247 -9.06 -7.65 -16.85
C ASP A 247 -8.90 -6.25 -17.48
N ASP A 248 -8.78 -6.22 -18.80
CA ASP A 248 -8.62 -5.01 -19.62
C ASP A 248 -9.92 -4.24 -19.87
N SER A 249 -11.04 -4.66 -19.27
CA SER A 249 -12.27 -3.86 -19.28
C SER A 249 -12.20 -2.66 -18.34
N PHE A 250 -11.23 -2.67 -17.40
CA PHE A 250 -10.96 -1.61 -16.44
C PHE A 250 -12.19 -1.19 -15.65
N ASP A 251 -13.01 -2.17 -15.28
CA ASP A 251 -14.39 -1.95 -14.89
C ASP A 251 -14.56 -1.13 -13.61
N ARG A 252 -13.73 -1.39 -12.58
CA ARG A 252 -13.74 -0.66 -11.30
C ARG A 252 -13.06 0.69 -11.46
N SER A 253 -11.88 0.76 -12.07
CA SER A 253 -11.16 2.02 -12.30
C SER A 253 -11.96 3.01 -13.17
N ARG A 254 -12.65 2.51 -14.21
CA ARG A 254 -13.59 3.27 -15.04
C ARG A 254 -14.75 3.85 -14.24
N ARG A 255 -15.42 3.01 -13.44
CA ARG A 255 -16.56 3.46 -12.62
C ARG A 255 -16.16 4.57 -11.66
N LEU A 256 -14.95 4.50 -11.09
CA LEU A 256 -14.45 5.49 -10.15
C LEU A 256 -14.25 6.85 -10.80
N LEU A 257 -13.49 6.94 -11.89
CA LEU A 257 -13.28 8.22 -12.58
C LEU A 257 -14.60 8.81 -13.07
N ARG A 258 -15.47 7.98 -13.66
CA ARG A 258 -16.80 8.42 -14.08
C ARG A 258 -17.61 9.03 -12.94
N GLN A 259 -17.59 8.41 -11.76
CA GLN A 259 -18.31 8.90 -10.59
C GLN A 259 -17.72 10.22 -10.07
N VAL A 260 -16.39 10.31 -9.98
CA VAL A 260 -15.71 11.54 -9.53
C VAL A 260 -15.96 12.72 -10.48
N ILE A 261 -15.96 12.49 -11.80
CA ILE A 261 -16.34 13.51 -12.79
C ILE A 261 -17.80 13.93 -12.60
N ARG A 262 -18.71 12.97 -12.39
CA ARG A 262 -20.14 13.25 -12.15
C ARG A 262 -20.36 14.07 -10.88
N ASP A 263 -19.62 13.76 -9.82
CA ASP A 263 -19.70 14.43 -8.52
C ASP A 263 -18.95 15.77 -8.51
N ARG A 264 -18.28 16.13 -9.62
CA ARG A 264 -17.52 17.38 -9.81
C ARG A 264 -16.38 17.56 -8.79
N ASP A 265 -15.83 16.46 -8.28
CA ASP A 265 -14.69 16.46 -7.36
C ASP A 265 -13.36 16.45 -8.15
N PHE A 266 -12.92 17.64 -8.56
CA PHE A 266 -11.74 17.81 -9.39
C PHE A 266 -10.44 17.44 -8.66
N ALA A 267 -10.33 17.73 -7.37
CA ALA A 267 -9.14 17.44 -6.58
C ALA A 267 -8.88 15.93 -6.50
N THR A 268 -9.92 15.13 -6.23
CA THR A 268 -9.81 13.67 -6.27
C THR A 268 -9.48 13.19 -7.68
N PHE A 269 -10.15 13.72 -8.71
CA PHE A 269 -9.90 13.33 -10.10
C PHE A 269 -8.44 13.49 -10.48
N GLN A 270 -7.87 14.68 -10.23
CA GLN A 270 -6.48 14.99 -10.53
C GLN A 270 -5.53 14.01 -9.84
N ARG A 271 -5.79 13.66 -8.57
CA ARG A 271 -4.99 12.68 -7.83
C ARG A 271 -5.08 11.30 -8.45
N LEU A 272 -6.29 10.81 -8.75
CA LEU A 272 -6.49 9.48 -9.31
C LEU A 272 -5.80 9.30 -10.67
N ILE A 273 -5.96 10.25 -11.59
CA ILE A 273 -5.37 10.14 -12.94
C ILE A 273 -3.84 10.15 -12.92
N SER A 274 -3.24 10.71 -11.87
CA SER A 274 -1.79 10.81 -11.68
C SER A 274 -1.17 9.51 -11.12
N MET A 275 -2.00 8.60 -10.59
CA MET A 275 -1.53 7.34 -10.03
C MET A 275 -1.28 6.31 -11.12
N HIS A 276 -0.33 5.40 -10.85
CA HIS A 276 -0.22 4.15 -11.57
C HIS A 276 -0.90 3.05 -10.77
N ILE A 277 -1.64 2.19 -11.46
CA ILE A 277 -2.42 1.11 -10.87
C ILE A 277 -1.99 -0.24 -11.43
N ARG A 278 -2.24 -1.31 -10.68
CA ARG A 278 -2.16 -2.68 -11.19
C ARG A 278 -3.51 -3.19 -11.67
N CYS A 279 -3.45 -3.99 -12.73
CA CYS A 279 -4.53 -4.87 -13.17
C CYS A 279 -4.02 -6.31 -13.12
N GLN A 280 -4.88 -7.27 -12.79
CA GLN A 280 -4.45 -8.65 -12.57
C GLN A 280 -3.94 -9.32 -13.85
N CYS A 281 -4.52 -8.97 -14.99
CA CYS A 281 -4.11 -9.45 -16.32
C CYS A 281 -2.79 -8.85 -16.82
N TYR A 282 -2.25 -7.80 -16.18
CA TYR A 282 -1.01 -7.13 -16.59
C TYR A 282 0.06 -7.24 -15.51
N LYS A 283 1.28 -7.62 -15.89
CA LYS A 283 2.38 -7.76 -14.93
C LYS A 283 2.85 -6.42 -14.37
N TYR A 284 2.80 -5.37 -15.19
CA TYR A 284 3.36 -4.05 -14.88
C TYR A 284 2.27 -3.04 -14.51
N PRO A 285 2.54 -2.11 -13.59
CA PRO A 285 1.66 -0.98 -13.33
C PRO A 285 1.47 -0.13 -14.58
N LEU A 286 0.27 0.40 -14.77
CA LEU A 286 -0.12 1.29 -15.86
C LEU A 286 -0.72 2.58 -15.31
N PRO A 287 -0.64 3.72 -16.03
CA PRO A 287 -1.34 4.94 -15.65
C PRO A 287 -2.82 4.65 -15.46
N TRP A 288 -3.49 5.28 -14.48
CA TRP A 288 -4.91 5.06 -14.26
C TRP A 288 -5.71 5.19 -15.58
N PRO A 289 -6.46 4.16 -16.00
CA PRO A 289 -7.00 4.07 -17.35
C PRO A 289 -8.06 5.14 -17.61
N VAL A 290 -7.84 5.95 -18.65
CA VAL A 290 -8.76 6.98 -19.11
C VAL A 290 -9.40 6.56 -20.42
N LEU A 291 -10.63 6.05 -20.32
CA LEU A 291 -11.40 5.56 -21.47
C LEU A 291 -12.25 6.67 -22.14
N PRO A 292 -12.69 6.48 -23.41
CA PRO A 292 -13.53 7.43 -24.15
C PRO A 292 -14.78 7.90 -23.40
N ASN A 293 -15.36 7.01 -22.58
CA ASN A 293 -16.52 7.34 -21.77
C ASN A 293 -16.25 8.46 -20.76
N HIS A 294 -15.04 8.57 -20.20
CA HIS A 294 -14.70 9.64 -19.26
C HIS A 294 -14.73 11.01 -19.93
N PHE A 295 -14.21 11.13 -21.15
CA PHE A 295 -14.27 12.36 -21.93
C PHE A 295 -15.72 12.77 -22.24
N GLN A 296 -16.57 11.82 -22.64
CA GLN A 296 -17.99 12.07 -22.88
C GLN A 296 -18.72 12.52 -21.60
N VAL A 297 -18.40 11.89 -20.47
CA VAL A 297 -18.99 12.24 -19.17
C VAL A 297 -18.51 13.62 -18.72
N ALA A 298 -17.23 13.95 -18.90
CA ALA A 298 -16.69 15.28 -18.63
C ALA A 298 -17.39 16.35 -19.48
N LEU A 299 -17.56 16.12 -20.78
CA LEU A 299 -18.33 17.01 -21.67
C LEU A 299 -19.77 17.22 -21.19
N LYS A 300 -20.45 16.12 -20.81
CA LYS A 300 -21.85 16.12 -20.37
C LYS A 300 -22.07 16.96 -19.12
N TYR A 301 -21.16 16.88 -18.15
CA TYR A 301 -21.28 17.57 -16.86
C TYR A 301 -20.46 18.87 -16.78
N ALA A 302 -19.79 19.27 -17.85
CA ALA A 302 -19.08 20.54 -17.87
C ALA A 302 -20.07 21.70 -17.96
N ASP A 303 -20.07 22.53 -16.91
CA ASP A 303 -21.03 23.63 -16.72
C ASP A 303 -20.70 24.88 -17.55
N LYS A 304 -19.43 25.08 -17.94
CA LYS A 304 -18.91 26.29 -18.59
C LYS A 304 -17.81 25.98 -19.62
N TYR A 305 -17.40 26.99 -20.39
CA TYR A 305 -16.13 27.00 -21.12
C TYR A 305 -14.96 27.01 -20.11
N ASP A 306 -13.82 26.42 -20.48
CA ASP A 306 -12.63 26.25 -19.60
C ASP A 306 -12.90 25.34 -18.38
N ASP A 307 -13.55 24.20 -18.64
CA ASP A 307 -13.80 23.20 -17.61
C ASP A 307 -12.50 22.49 -17.16
N PRO A 308 -12.20 22.44 -15.85
CA PRO A 308 -10.92 21.92 -15.36
C PRO A 308 -10.73 20.41 -15.63
N PHE A 309 -11.80 19.61 -15.66
CA PHE A 309 -11.70 18.20 -16.00
C PHE A 309 -11.35 18.03 -17.48
N ILE A 310 -12.03 18.78 -18.36
CA ILE A 310 -11.77 18.75 -19.81
C ILE A 310 -10.34 19.20 -20.09
N LYS A 311 -9.91 20.32 -19.51
CA LYS A 311 -8.56 20.85 -19.68
C LYS A 311 -7.50 19.82 -19.30
N LEU A 312 -7.62 19.23 -18.11
CA LEU A 312 -6.68 18.22 -17.64
C LEU A 312 -6.65 16.98 -18.53
N LEU A 313 -7.82 16.51 -18.99
CA LEU A 313 -7.95 15.38 -19.90
C LEU A 313 -7.32 15.66 -21.27
N VAL A 314 -7.54 16.85 -21.82
CA VAL A 314 -6.95 17.26 -23.11
C VAL A 314 -5.43 17.41 -22.97
N GLU A 315 -4.94 18.05 -21.91
CA GLU A 315 -3.51 18.29 -21.71
C GLU A 315 -2.72 16.99 -21.46
N GLN A 316 -3.27 16.06 -20.66
CA GLN A 316 -2.49 14.90 -20.19
C GLN A 316 -2.85 13.57 -20.84
N ARG A 317 -4.01 13.49 -21.51
CA ARG A 317 -4.61 12.22 -21.95
C ARG A 317 -5.19 12.29 -23.37
N TRP A 318 -4.75 13.25 -24.19
CA TRP A 318 -5.22 13.41 -25.58
C TRP A 318 -5.06 12.15 -26.44
N GLU A 319 -3.93 11.45 -26.25
CA GLU A 319 -3.56 10.25 -27.01
C GLU A 319 -4.42 9.03 -26.62
N ASP A 320 -5.11 9.07 -25.47
CA ASP A 320 -6.00 7.98 -25.05
C ASP A 320 -7.33 7.99 -25.82
N ILE A 321 -7.60 9.02 -26.63
CA ILE A 321 -8.80 9.10 -27.47
C ILE A 321 -8.54 8.37 -28.79
N PRO A 322 -9.30 7.30 -29.10
CA PRO A 322 -9.20 6.59 -30.37
C PRO A 322 -9.31 7.50 -31.60
N ALA A 323 -8.48 7.28 -32.61
CA ALA A 323 -8.39 8.11 -33.80
C ALA A 323 -9.70 8.21 -34.60
N ASN A 324 -10.59 7.21 -34.49
CA ASN A 324 -11.89 7.20 -35.14
C ASN A 324 -12.95 8.08 -34.44
N LEU A 325 -12.64 8.69 -33.29
CA LEU A 325 -13.55 9.57 -32.54
C LEU A 325 -13.22 11.05 -32.73
N LEU A 326 -13.05 11.50 -33.98
CA LEU A 326 -12.72 12.90 -34.31
C LEU A 326 -13.74 13.90 -33.72
N HIS A 327 -15.03 13.59 -33.81
CA HIS A 327 -16.09 14.45 -33.24
C HIS A 327 -15.96 14.64 -31.71
N LEU A 328 -15.40 13.66 -31.00
CA LEU A 328 -15.14 13.80 -29.56
C LEU A 328 -14.00 14.79 -29.32
N LYS A 329 -12.93 14.72 -30.12
CA LYS A 329 -11.80 15.65 -30.07
C LYS A 329 -12.24 17.09 -30.36
N ASP A 330 -13.04 17.29 -31.40
CA ASP A 330 -13.56 18.63 -31.77
C ASP A 330 -14.40 19.24 -30.65
N ASN A 331 -15.30 18.46 -30.06
CA ASN A 331 -16.13 18.90 -28.94
C ASN A 331 -15.30 19.27 -27.70
N LEU A 332 -14.23 18.52 -27.41
CA LEU A 332 -13.34 18.80 -26.28
C LEU A 332 -12.58 20.09 -26.51
N MET A 333 -12.02 20.31 -27.70
CA MET A 333 -11.28 21.54 -28.04
C MET A 333 -12.17 22.77 -27.99
N ALA A 334 -13.39 22.68 -28.54
CA ALA A 334 -14.37 23.77 -28.47
C ALA A 334 -14.72 24.17 -27.03
N LYS A 335 -14.75 23.20 -26.10
CA LYS A 335 -15.12 23.42 -24.70
C LYS A 335 -13.93 23.75 -23.79
N ALA A 336 -12.72 23.31 -24.16
CA ALA A 336 -11.46 23.64 -23.49
C ALA A 336 -11.02 25.10 -23.71
N GLY A 337 -11.66 25.83 -24.63
CA GLY A 337 -11.31 27.23 -24.93
C GLY A 337 -10.03 27.38 -25.76
N THR A 338 -9.44 26.29 -26.22
CA THR A 338 -8.31 26.25 -27.16
C THR A 338 -8.80 26.42 -28.59
N GLY A 339 -9.43 27.56 -28.87
CA GLY A 339 -9.52 28.07 -30.23
C GLY A 339 -8.13 28.57 -30.66
N HIS A 340 -7.55 27.92 -31.68
CA HIS A 340 -6.25 28.20 -32.31
C HIS A 340 -4.98 27.72 -31.58
N ILE A 341 -4.62 26.46 -31.82
CA ILE A 341 -3.26 26.15 -32.29
C ILE A 341 -3.42 25.18 -33.47
N CYS A 342 -3.13 25.69 -34.66
CA CYS A 342 -3.08 24.94 -35.91
C CYS A 342 -1.91 23.96 -35.95
#